data_AF-A0A9E2Q966-F1
#
_entry.id   AF-A0A9E2Q966-F1
#
_cell.length_a   1.000
_cell.length_b   1.000
_cell.length_c   1.000
_cell.angle_alpha   90.00
_cell.angle_beta   90.00
_cell.angle_gamma   90.00
#
_symmetry.space_group_name_H-M   'P 1'
#
loop_
_entity.id
_entity.type
_entity.pdbx_description
1 polymer ?
#
loop_
_entity_poly.entity_id
_entity_poly.type
_entity_poly.pdbx_seq_one_letter_code
_entity_poly.pdbx_strand_id
1 'polypeptide(L)'
;MKAVHLTRVLAVGLVGALGLAACAPGSSSDTPSAASSAASTDVAAAGDVTLTVWDINVEGAGNDTQEALNAAFMEKYPNVTIKRVARTFADIKTTLGLALDS
;
A
#
# COMPACT_ATOMS: atom_id res chain seq x y z
N MET A 1 -25.45 -46.61 22.18
CA MET A 1 -25.17 -47.91 21.52
C MET A 1 -24.82 -47.58 20.08
N LYS A 2 -23.62 -47.74 19.53
CA LYS A 2 -22.56 -48.75 19.70
C LYS A 2 -21.19 -48.07 19.55
N ALA A 3 -20.23 -48.49 20.37
CA ALA A 3 -18.80 -48.25 20.15
C ALA A 3 -18.28 -49.25 19.12
N VAL A 4 -17.44 -48.81 18.19
CA VAL A 4 -16.54 -49.69 17.41
C VAL A 4 -15.18 -49.00 17.26
N HIS A 5 -14.25 -49.52 18.07
CA HIS A 5 -12.82 -49.76 17.86
C HIS A 5 -11.88 -48.64 17.38
N LEU A 6 -11.15 -48.14 18.39
CA LEU A 6 -9.72 -47.79 18.33
C LEU A 6 -8.96 -48.68 17.33
N THR A 7 -8.33 -48.05 16.34
CA THR A 7 -7.06 -48.52 15.78
C THR A 7 -6.10 -47.34 15.80
N ARG A 8 -5.22 -47.32 16.79
CA ARG A 8 -4.05 -46.43 16.84
C ARG A 8 -3.04 -46.94 15.82
N VAL A 9 -2.74 -46.15 14.79
CA VAL A 9 -1.39 -46.10 14.21
C VAL A 9 -1.01 -44.63 14.02
N LEU A 10 0.14 -44.32 14.58
CA LEU A 10 0.83 -43.04 14.64
C LEU A 10 1.39 -42.68 13.27
N ALA A 11 1.18 -41.46 12.77
CA ALA A 11 2.04 -40.87 11.73
C ALA A 11 2.06 -39.34 11.82
N VAL A 12 3.26 -38.86 12.10
CA VAL A 12 3.74 -37.47 12.13
C VAL A 12 3.38 -36.72 10.85
N GLY A 13 3.05 -35.43 10.96
CA GLY A 13 2.98 -34.56 9.80
C GLY A 13 2.45 -33.17 10.10
N LEU A 14 3.35 -32.30 10.57
CA LEU A 14 3.18 -30.85 10.61
C LEU A 14 2.83 -30.33 9.20
N VAL A 15 1.55 -30.06 8.91
CA VAL A 15 1.14 -29.38 7.68
C VAL A 15 0.52 -28.06 8.07
N GLY A 16 1.33 -27.02 7.84
CA GLY A 16 1.07 -25.65 8.23
C GLY A 16 -0.21 -25.08 7.64
N ALA A 17 -0.66 -24.02 8.31
CA ALA A 17 -1.70 -23.12 7.86
C ALA A 17 -1.46 -22.75 6.38
N LEU A 18 -2.27 -23.35 5.50
CA LEU A 18 -2.45 -22.88 4.15
C LEU A 18 -3.06 -21.49 4.25
N GLY A 19 -2.18 -20.49 4.15
CA GLY A 19 -2.52 -19.10 4.05
C GLY A 19 -3.53 -18.88 2.93
N LEU A 20 -4.50 -18.04 3.22
CA LEU A 20 -5.52 -17.56 2.31
C LEU A 20 -4.85 -16.89 1.10
N ALA A 21 -4.56 -17.65 0.05
CA ALA A 21 -4.27 -17.12 -1.28
C ALA A 21 -5.59 -16.63 -1.89
N ALA A 22 -6.08 -15.51 -1.39
CA ALA A 22 -7.22 -14.80 -1.93
C ALA A 22 -6.74 -13.69 -2.87
N CYS A 23 -6.97 -13.93 -4.17
CA CYS A 23 -7.32 -12.95 -5.22
C CYS A 23 -6.30 -11.90 -5.65
N ALA A 24 -5.38 -12.28 -6.55
CA ALA A 24 -4.97 -11.42 -7.65
C ALA A 24 -4.52 -12.28 -8.85
N PRO A 25 -5.17 -12.23 -10.02
CA PRO A 25 -4.58 -12.77 -11.25
C PRO A 25 -3.57 -11.74 -11.76
N GLY A 26 -2.31 -11.87 -11.36
CA GLY A 26 -1.22 -11.01 -11.81
C GLY A 26 -0.14 -11.84 -12.48
N SER A 27 0.06 -11.64 -13.78
CA SER A 27 1.13 -12.22 -14.58
C SER A 27 2.50 -11.98 -13.94
N SER A 28 3.28 -13.04 -13.77
CA SER A 28 4.68 -12.99 -13.34
C SER A 28 5.47 -12.05 -14.24
N SER A 29 5.80 -10.87 -13.73
CA SER A 29 6.79 -9.98 -14.30
C SER A 29 8.02 -10.13 -13.42
N ASP A 30 9.05 -10.81 -13.93
CA ASP A 30 10.36 -10.92 -13.29
C ASP A 30 11.10 -9.57 -13.38
N THR A 31 10.57 -8.58 -12.66
CA THR A 31 11.30 -7.35 -12.37
C THR A 31 12.17 -7.64 -11.16
N PRO A 32 13.49 -7.38 -11.19
CA PRO A 32 14.31 -7.46 -9.99
C PRO A 32 13.72 -6.52 -8.94
N SER A 33 13.09 -7.10 -7.91
CA SER A 33 12.64 -6.34 -6.75
C SER A 33 13.89 -5.88 -6.02
N ALA A 34 14.21 -4.59 -6.13
CA ALA A 34 15.26 -4.00 -5.31
C ALA A 34 14.92 -4.28 -3.85
N ALA A 35 15.87 -4.83 -3.09
CA ALA A 35 15.68 -5.08 -1.67
C ALA A 35 15.41 -3.73 -0.98
N SER A 36 14.15 -3.49 -0.61
CA SER A 36 13.78 -2.28 0.12
C SER A 36 14.45 -2.30 1.50
N SER A 37 15.25 -1.28 1.78
CA SER A 37 15.74 -1.03 3.13
C SER A 37 14.57 -0.64 4.04
N ALA A 38 14.73 -0.84 5.35
CA ALA A 38 13.73 -0.36 6.31
C ALA A 38 13.56 1.16 6.16
N ALA A 39 12.32 1.60 5.93
CA ALA A 39 12.01 3.02 5.82
C ALA A 39 12.20 3.72 7.18
N SER A 40 12.77 4.92 7.17
CA SER A 40 12.81 5.76 8.36
C SER A 40 11.39 6.20 8.74
N THR A 41 11.10 6.23 10.03
CA THR A 41 9.83 6.74 10.59
C THR A 41 9.98 8.17 11.14
N ASP A 42 11.19 8.72 11.15
CA ASP A 42 11.47 10.08 11.59
C ASP A 42 11.40 11.04 10.40
N VAL A 43 10.20 11.57 10.15
CA VAL A 43 9.94 12.54 9.08
C VAL A 43 10.66 13.86 9.32
N ALA A 44 10.86 14.28 10.57
CA ALA A 44 11.51 15.54 10.91
C ALA A 44 13.03 15.50 10.62
N ALA A 45 13.65 14.33 10.73
CA ALA A 45 15.06 14.12 10.40
C ALA A 45 15.34 13.98 8.89
N ALA A 46 14.31 13.96 8.04
CA ALA A 46 14.46 13.73 6.59
C ALA A 46 15.06 14.93 5.81
N GLY A 47 15.34 16.05 6.48
CA GLY A 47 15.70 17.31 5.83
C GLY A 47 14.50 17.93 5.10
N ASP A 48 14.76 18.91 4.24
CA ASP A 48 13.69 19.54 3.44
C ASP A 48 13.23 18.59 2.33
N VAL A 49 11.96 18.20 2.39
CA VAL A 49 11.36 17.22 1.48
C VAL A 49 10.18 17.85 0.74
N THR A 50 10.13 17.66 -0.58
CA THR A 50 8.93 17.93 -1.36
C THR A 50 8.30 16.60 -1.78
N LEU A 51 7.06 16.36 -1.36
CA LEU A 51 6.26 15.20 -1.75
C LEU A 51 5.32 15.60 -2.88
N THR A 52 5.41 14.91 -4.02
CA THR A 52 4.38 15.00 -5.07
C THR A 52 3.32 13.93 -4.79
N VAL A 53 2.11 14.36 -4.44
CA VAL A 53 1.01 13.46 -4.04
C VAL A 53 -0.05 13.44 -5.13
N TRP A 54 -0.23 12.29 -5.78
CA TRP A 54 -1.27 12.08 -6.79
C TRP A 54 -2.46 11.35 -6.17
N ASP A 55 -3.67 11.89 -6.35
CA ASP A 55 -4.89 11.31 -5.76
C ASP A 55 -6.15 11.55 -6.61
N ILE A 56 -7.22 10.82 -6.29
CA ILE A 56 -8.54 10.91 -6.95
C ILE A 56 -9.58 11.77 -6.23
N ASN A 57 -9.21 12.41 -5.11
CA ASN A 57 -10.14 13.10 -4.23
C ASN A 57 -10.45 14.51 -4.77
N VAL A 58 -10.96 14.61 -5.99
CA VAL A 58 -11.06 15.89 -6.72
C VAL A 58 -12.27 16.75 -6.35
N GLU A 59 -13.26 16.21 -5.63
CA GLU A 59 -14.47 16.96 -5.31
C GLU A 59 -15.10 16.56 -3.97
N GLY A 60 -16.00 17.44 -3.50
CA GLY A 60 -16.79 17.26 -2.29
C GLY A 60 -15.95 17.01 -1.03
N ALA A 61 -16.54 16.28 -0.09
CA ALA A 61 -15.92 16.01 1.21
C ALA A 61 -14.56 15.29 1.10
N GLY A 62 -14.34 14.51 0.04
CA GLY A 62 -13.05 13.86 -0.21
C GLY A 62 -11.94 14.87 -0.48
N ASN A 63 -12.21 15.88 -1.31
CA ASN A 63 -11.26 16.96 -1.58
C ASN A 63 -10.92 17.74 -0.32
N ASP A 64 -11.96 18.19 0.38
CA ASP A 64 -11.81 19.02 1.57
C ASP A 64 -11.02 18.29 2.66
N THR A 65 -11.28 16.99 2.83
CA THR A 65 -10.54 16.15 3.77
C THR A 65 -9.08 16.02 3.36
N GLN A 66 -8.79 15.79 2.07
CA GLN A 66 -7.41 15.65 1.61
C GLN A 66 -6.60 16.94 1.77
N GLU A 67 -7.20 18.10 1.49
CA GLU A 67 -6.57 19.40 1.70
C GLU A 67 -6.29 19.65 3.18
N ALA A 68 -7.26 19.40 4.06
CA ALA A 68 -7.09 19.56 5.49
C ALA A 68 -6.00 18.64 6.05
N LEU A 69 -5.95 17.38 5.61
CA LEU A 69 -4.90 16.44 6.02
C LEU A 69 -3.51 16.87 5.54
N ASN A 70 -3.40 17.35 4.30
CA ASN A 70 -2.13 17.83 3.77
C ASN A 70 -1.65 19.07 4.53
N ALA A 71 -2.55 20.02 4.81
CA ALA A 71 -2.24 21.21 5.60
C ALA A 71 -1.78 20.83 7.02
N ALA A 72 -2.52 19.97 7.71
CA ALA A 72 -2.17 19.49 9.04
C ALA A 72 -0.83 18.74 9.07
N PHE A 73 -0.51 17.99 8.00
CA PHE A 73 0.76 17.30 7.89
C PHE A 73 1.93 18.27 7.73
N MET A 74 1.80 19.29 6.87
CA MET A 74 2.84 20.32 6.70
C MET A 74 2.98 21.21 7.94
N GLU A 75 1.90 21.47 8.68
CA GLU A 75 1.97 22.17 9.97
C GLU A 75 2.75 21.35 11.00
N LYS A 76 2.50 20.04 11.07
CA LYS A 76 3.21 19.13 11.97
C LYS A 76 4.68 18.91 11.56
N TYR A 77 4.97 18.94 10.26
CA TYR A 77 6.31 18.73 9.69
C TYR A 77 6.68 19.90 8.76
N PRO A 78 7.19 21.02 9.30
CA PRO A 78 7.51 22.21 8.52
C PRO A 78 8.59 21.99 7.45
N ASN A 79 9.38 20.92 7.57
CA ASN A 79 10.36 20.49 6.58
C ASN A 79 9.73 19.82 5.35
N VAL A 80 8.42 19.56 5.36
CA VAL A 80 7.71 18.91 4.25
C VAL A 80 6.86 19.91 3.48
N THR A 81 7.04 19.93 2.16
CA THR A 81 6.14 20.58 1.21
C THR A 81 5.34 19.53 0.43
N ILE A 82 4.02 19.65 0.39
CA ILE A 82 3.17 18.76 -0.41
C ILE A 82 2.75 19.48 -1.70
N LYS A 83 3.13 18.90 -2.85
CA LYS A 83 2.63 19.27 -4.18
C LYS A 83 1.57 18.27 -4.61
N ARG A 84 0.31 18.64 -4.42
CA ARG A 84 -0.82 17.78 -4.75
C ARG A 84 -1.14 17.84 -6.26
N VAL A 85 -1.39 16.67 -6.85
CA VAL A 85 -1.85 16.48 -8.22
C VAL A 85 -3.16 15.68 -8.16
N ALA A 86 -4.27 16.38 -7.94
CA ALA A 86 -5.59 15.77 -7.90
C ALA A 86 -6.14 15.57 -9.33
N ARG A 87 -6.61 14.37 -9.64
CA ARG A 87 -7.14 14.02 -10.97
C ARG A 87 -8.29 13.03 -10.86
N THR A 88 -9.24 13.05 -11.78
CA THR A 88 -10.29 12.02 -11.77
C THR A 88 -9.69 10.64 -12.02
N PHE A 89 -10.40 9.59 -11.63
CA PHE A 89 -9.98 8.23 -11.96
C PHE A 89 -9.83 7.98 -13.47
N ALA A 90 -10.69 8.63 -14.28
CA ALA A 90 -10.61 8.56 -15.74
C ALA A 90 -9.30 9.19 -16.25
N ASP A 91 -8.94 10.36 -15.73
CA ASP A 91 -7.69 11.04 -16.10
C ASP A 91 -6.47 10.22 -15.67
N ILE A 92 -6.44 9.70 -14.44
CA ILE A 92 -5.31 8.91 -13.92
C ILE A 92 -5.01 7.69 -14.81
N LYS A 93 -6.02 7.01 -15.35
CA LYS A 93 -5.80 5.89 -16.29
C LYS A 93 -4.98 6.29 -17.52
N THR A 94 -5.09 7.54 -17.94
CA THR A 94 -4.35 8.06 -19.11
C THR A 94 -3.05 8.74 -18.71
N THR A 95 -3.00 9.41 -17.56
CA THR A 95 -1.86 10.24 -17.16
C THR A 95 -0.85 9.52 -16.27
N LEU A 96 -1.23 8.43 -15.59
CA LEU A 96 -0.33 7.77 -14.64
C LEU A 96 0.86 7.11 -15.33
N GLY A 97 0.63 6.40 -16.45
CA GLY A 97 1.74 5.80 -17.22
C GLY A 97 2.75 6.86 -17.65
N LEU A 98 2.27 7.97 -18.23
CA LEU A 98 3.10 9.11 -18.62
C LEU A 98 3.90 9.73 -17.46
N ALA A 99 3.38 9.68 -16.24
CA ALA A 99 4.04 10.20 -15.06
C ALA A 99 5.08 9.24 -14.45
N LEU A 100 4.96 7.93 -14.70
CA LEU A 100 5.89 6.91 -14.19
C LEU A 100 7.05 6.62 -15.15
N ASP A 101 6.86 6.94 -16.44
CA ASP A 101 7.88 6.74 -17.49
C ASP A 101 8.94 7.86 -17.55
N SER A 102 8.79 8.92 -16.75
CA SER A 102 9.70 10.09 -16.68
C SER A 102 10.63 10.04 -15.47
#